data_AF-A0AAW9KSR5-F1
#
_entry.id   AF-A0AAW9KSR5-F1
#
_cell.length_a   1.000
_cell.length_b   1.000
_cell.length_c   1.000
_cell.angle_alpha   90.00
_cell.angle_beta   90.00
_cell.angle_gamma   90.00
#
_symmetry.space_group_name_H-M   'P 1'
#
loop_
_entity.id
_entity.type
_entity.pdbx_description
1 polymer ?
#
loop_
_entity_poly.entity_id
_entity_poly.type
_entity_poly.pdbx_seq_one_letter_code
_entity_poly.pdbx_strand_id
1 'polypeptide(L)'
;MTAKAVESGDLATVIGLEVHVQLETETKIFCGCSTDVEDDEPNTHTCPVCLGLPGALPVLNEGAVEAAVKIGKAIDADIPEETTFHRKNYYYPDLPKNFQITQYDAPICQDGELEFSVEGQRTSVGIRRAHLEEDPGSLQHKGGSIDTADYTLVDYNRAGTPLMEIVTRPDFRSPDEVRAFLAKLEEVLEYLGVFDATRDGSLRVDANLSIVDAEEVSGDGTIDASVLEDANRTEVKNISSHKGAEKALAYEETRQKNAISRGRAVEQETRHWDESKGITLSMRSKEEEKDYRYFREADLPPLRVSHWKDEIPIPELPDARRERFQSEYGLSDEAASKLTSTKQVADFYEDVAEQFDPDLAATWVADNLLGELNYRDMLLTDVADRFDEVTRLVELVAEEEITAKNARETVLRSMLDDELDPDTIVEQEGLGKTGEDEVAAAVTEAIEENPDAVEDFHAGEDGALNFLVGQVMQKTGGSADPGQVNQLLRDELT
;
A
#
# COMPACT_ATOMS: atom_id res chain seq x y z
N MET A 1 10.97 -52.96 -23.35
CA MET A 1 10.75 -51.88 -24.34
C MET A 1 9.48 -51.17 -23.93
N THR A 2 9.46 -49.93 -23.48
CA THR A 2 10.49 -48.92 -23.26
C THR A 2 9.84 -48.00 -22.23
N ALA A 3 10.47 -47.83 -21.07
CA ALA A 3 10.13 -46.73 -20.19
C ALA A 3 10.38 -45.45 -21.01
N LYS A 4 9.31 -44.75 -21.40
CA LYS A 4 9.43 -43.34 -21.72
C LYS A 4 9.76 -42.68 -20.38
N ALA A 5 11.05 -42.48 -20.14
CA ALA A 5 11.48 -41.42 -19.26
C ALA A 5 10.78 -40.16 -19.79
N VAL A 6 9.83 -39.65 -19.02
CA VAL A 6 9.40 -38.27 -19.17
C VAL A 6 10.67 -37.50 -18.84
N GLU A 7 11.32 -36.93 -19.86
CA GLU A 7 12.24 -35.83 -19.63
C GLU A 7 11.39 -34.76 -18.97
N SER A 8 11.41 -34.72 -17.63
CA SER A 8 10.88 -33.57 -16.91
C SER A 8 11.91 -32.48 -17.13
N GLY A 9 11.73 -31.69 -18.18
CA GLY A 9 12.39 -30.40 -18.28
C GLY A 9 12.09 -29.59 -17.01
N ASP A 10 13.00 -28.69 -16.65
CA ASP A 10 12.68 -27.69 -15.64
C ASP A 10 11.46 -26.88 -16.14
N LEU A 11 10.49 -26.63 -15.26
CA LEU A 11 9.25 -25.93 -15.61
C LEU A 11 9.31 -24.49 -15.09
N ALA A 12 8.94 -23.54 -15.94
CA ALA A 12 8.84 -22.13 -15.60
C ALA A 12 7.38 -21.70 -15.44
N THR A 13 7.16 -20.78 -14.50
CA THR A 13 5.86 -20.19 -14.21
C THR A 13 5.74 -18.86 -14.93
N VAL A 14 4.59 -18.60 -15.53
CA VAL A 14 4.29 -17.38 -16.28
C VAL A 14 3.01 -16.80 -15.74
N ILE A 15 3.08 -15.59 -15.19
CA ILE A 15 1.93 -14.93 -14.57
C ILE A 15 1.72 -13.54 -15.17
N GLY A 16 0.46 -13.20 -15.43
CA GLY A 16 0.00 -11.85 -15.77
C GLY A 16 -1.22 -11.48 -14.93
N LEU A 17 -1.40 -10.18 -14.67
CA LEU A 17 -2.44 -9.68 -13.77
C LEU A 17 -3.37 -8.71 -14.48
N GLU A 18 -4.64 -8.73 -14.06
CA GLU A 18 -5.64 -7.72 -14.32
C GLU A 18 -6.06 -7.14 -12.96
N VAL A 19 -5.65 -5.91 -12.67
CA VAL A 19 -5.88 -5.23 -11.39
C VAL A 19 -6.93 -4.14 -11.59
N HIS A 20 -8.07 -4.26 -10.93
CA HIS A 20 -9.10 -3.22 -10.94
C HIS A 20 -8.93 -2.36 -9.69
N VAL A 21 -8.76 -1.06 -9.91
CA VAL A 21 -8.55 -0.04 -8.88
C VAL A 21 -9.76 0.89 -8.87
N GLN A 22 -10.40 1.03 -7.73
CA GLN A 22 -11.39 2.07 -7.51
C GLN A 22 -10.71 3.43 -7.38
N LEU A 23 -11.13 4.40 -8.19
CA LEU A 23 -10.55 5.75 -8.16
C LEU A 23 -11.29 6.64 -7.15
N GLU A 24 -10.53 7.31 -6.29
CA GLU A 24 -11.06 8.29 -5.35
C GLU A 24 -11.49 9.56 -6.09
N THR A 25 -12.80 9.73 -6.21
CA THR A 25 -13.44 10.88 -6.85
C THR A 25 -14.71 11.21 -6.09
N GLU A 26 -15.15 12.46 -6.07
CA GLU A 26 -16.40 12.84 -5.36
C GLU A 26 -17.67 12.32 -6.05
N THR A 27 -17.62 12.08 -7.37
CA THR A 27 -18.78 11.67 -8.16
C THR A 27 -18.48 10.51 -9.08
N LYS A 28 -19.51 9.74 -9.42
CA LYS A 28 -19.43 8.60 -10.33
C LYS A 28 -18.88 8.97 -11.71
N ILE A 29 -18.34 7.99 -12.43
CA ILE A 29 -17.58 8.24 -13.68
C ILE A 29 -18.45 8.81 -14.80
N PHE A 30 -19.75 8.50 -14.82
CA PHE A 30 -20.67 8.94 -15.86
C PHE A 30 -21.87 9.77 -15.36
N CYS A 31 -21.95 10.10 -14.06
CA CYS A 31 -23.05 10.89 -13.50
C CYS A 31 -22.68 11.56 -12.17
N GLY A 32 -23.45 12.58 -11.76
CA GLY A 32 -23.17 13.36 -10.54
C GLY A 32 -23.63 12.72 -9.21
N CYS A 33 -23.76 11.40 -9.13
CA CYS A 33 -24.03 10.72 -7.84
C CYS A 33 -22.73 10.63 -7.04
N SER A 34 -22.83 10.67 -5.71
CA SER A 34 -21.69 10.42 -4.83
C SER A 34 -21.14 9.00 -5.04
N THR A 35 -19.84 8.86 -4.84
CA THR A 35 -19.11 7.59 -4.69
C THR A 35 -18.97 7.18 -3.22
N ASP A 36 -19.19 8.12 -2.30
CA ASP A 36 -19.17 7.89 -0.87
C ASP A 36 -20.48 7.19 -0.46
N VAL A 37 -20.42 5.87 -0.36
CA VAL A 37 -21.56 4.97 -0.19
C VAL A 37 -21.43 4.07 1.04
N GLU A 38 -20.33 4.19 1.78
CA GLU A 38 -20.08 3.35 2.95
C GLU A 38 -21.14 3.62 4.03
N ASP A 39 -21.61 2.55 4.67
CA ASP A 39 -22.66 2.55 5.70
C ASP A 39 -24.04 3.12 5.33
N ASP A 40 -24.26 3.50 4.06
CA ASP A 40 -25.54 4.02 3.59
C ASP A 40 -26.56 2.93 3.22
N GLU A 41 -27.85 3.29 3.25
CA GLU A 41 -28.93 2.39 2.86
C GLU A 41 -28.82 1.99 1.36
N PRO A 42 -29.19 0.76 0.98
CA PRO A 42 -29.13 0.32 -0.42
C PRO A 42 -29.92 1.20 -1.38
N ASN A 43 -29.35 1.44 -2.56
CA ASN A 43 -29.94 2.20 -3.67
C ASN A 43 -30.26 3.70 -3.40
N THR A 44 -29.63 4.34 -2.41
CA THR A 44 -29.75 5.79 -2.13
C THR A 44 -28.85 6.65 -3.02
N HIS A 45 -27.75 6.11 -3.55
CA HIS A 45 -26.78 6.80 -4.40
C HIS A 45 -26.98 6.51 -5.87
N THR A 46 -28.23 6.66 -6.32
CA THR A 46 -28.63 6.28 -7.67
C THR A 46 -29.32 7.42 -8.41
N CYS A 47 -29.19 7.41 -9.74
CA CYS A 47 -29.86 8.36 -10.63
C CYS A 47 -30.25 7.66 -11.94
N PRO A 48 -31.02 8.32 -12.81
CA PRO A 48 -31.42 7.75 -14.10
C PRO A 48 -30.26 7.24 -14.97
N VAL A 49 -29.08 7.86 -14.89
CA VAL A 49 -27.90 7.46 -15.69
C VAL A 49 -27.30 6.15 -15.19
N CYS A 50 -26.94 6.07 -13.91
CA CYS A 50 -26.32 4.85 -13.38
C CYS A 50 -27.31 3.68 -13.30
N LEU A 51 -28.63 3.95 -13.20
CA LEU A 51 -29.69 2.95 -13.31
C LEU A 51 -30.05 2.57 -14.76
N GLY A 52 -29.43 3.19 -15.77
CA GLY A 52 -29.72 2.89 -17.18
C GLY A 52 -31.17 3.15 -17.60
N LEU A 53 -31.84 4.15 -17.00
CA LEU A 53 -33.23 4.45 -17.33
C LEU A 53 -33.36 4.98 -18.77
N PRO A 54 -34.49 4.72 -19.46
CA PRO A 54 -34.69 5.18 -20.83
C PRO A 54 -34.52 6.70 -20.97
N GLY A 55 -33.64 7.11 -21.90
CA GLY A 55 -33.36 8.51 -22.19
C GLY A 55 -32.23 9.14 -21.37
N ALA A 56 -31.60 8.39 -20.46
CA ALA A 56 -30.41 8.85 -19.75
C ALA A 56 -29.16 8.78 -20.65
N LEU A 57 -28.22 9.72 -20.46
CA LEU A 57 -26.96 9.80 -21.20
C LEU A 57 -25.79 9.94 -20.21
N PRO A 58 -24.63 9.29 -20.47
CA PRO A 58 -23.44 9.42 -19.65
C PRO A 58 -22.75 10.78 -19.83
N VAL A 59 -22.15 11.30 -18.76
CA VAL A 59 -21.26 12.47 -18.78
C VAL A 59 -19.98 12.11 -18.04
N LEU A 60 -18.85 12.08 -18.76
CA LEU A 60 -17.55 11.67 -18.22
C LEU A 60 -17.07 12.62 -17.11
N ASN A 61 -16.64 12.04 -15.99
CA ASN A 61 -16.01 12.73 -14.86
C ASN A 61 -14.57 13.12 -15.20
N GLU A 62 -14.26 14.41 -15.09
CA GLU A 62 -12.93 14.98 -15.33
C GLU A 62 -11.88 14.50 -14.32
N GLY A 63 -12.22 14.41 -13.04
CA GLY A 63 -11.34 13.90 -11.98
C GLY A 63 -10.94 12.45 -12.19
N ALA A 64 -11.82 11.60 -12.73
CA ALA A 64 -11.46 10.23 -13.12
C ALA A 64 -10.43 10.20 -14.25
N VAL A 65 -10.54 11.11 -15.22
CA VAL A 65 -9.56 11.25 -16.32
C VAL A 65 -8.22 11.78 -15.80
N GLU A 66 -8.24 12.79 -14.94
CA GLU A 66 -7.04 13.31 -14.27
C GLU A 66 -6.33 12.20 -13.49
N ALA A 67 -7.05 11.42 -12.68
CA ALA A 67 -6.51 10.29 -11.95
C ALA A 67 -5.87 9.26 -12.89
N ALA A 68 -6.54 8.90 -14.00
CA ALA A 68 -5.97 7.99 -14.98
C ALA A 68 -4.69 8.53 -15.64
N VAL A 69 -4.61 9.84 -15.92
CA VAL A 69 -3.39 10.47 -16.44
C VAL A 69 -2.26 10.47 -15.40
N LYS A 70 -2.56 10.73 -14.12
CA LYS A 70 -1.58 10.63 -13.02
C LYS A 70 -1.02 9.22 -12.91
N ILE A 71 -1.88 8.21 -12.93
CA ILE A 71 -1.47 6.80 -12.95
C ILE A 71 -0.59 6.55 -14.16
N GLY A 72 -1.03 6.96 -15.36
CA GLY A 72 -0.27 6.81 -16.60
C GLY A 72 1.14 7.39 -16.54
N LYS A 73 1.34 8.55 -15.91
CA LYS A 73 2.68 9.11 -15.67
C LYS A 73 3.51 8.26 -14.73
N ALA A 74 2.91 7.80 -13.64
CA ALA A 74 3.63 7.05 -12.61
C ALA A 74 4.08 5.66 -13.09
N ILE A 75 3.35 5.07 -14.03
CA ILE A 75 3.72 3.81 -14.69
C ILE A 75 4.43 4.02 -16.04
N ASP A 76 4.94 5.22 -16.30
CA ASP A 76 5.59 5.64 -17.55
C ASP A 76 4.86 5.19 -18.83
N ALA A 77 3.53 5.24 -18.85
CA ALA A 77 2.72 4.84 -19.99
C ALA A 77 2.59 5.95 -21.04
N ASP A 78 2.44 5.55 -22.29
CA ASP A 78 2.04 6.42 -23.39
C ASP A 78 0.56 6.79 -23.28
N ILE A 79 0.27 8.08 -23.44
CA ILE A 79 -1.10 8.60 -23.48
C ILE A 79 -1.41 9.02 -24.92
N PRO A 80 -2.33 8.34 -25.63
CA PRO A 80 -2.58 8.60 -27.05
C PRO A 80 -3.23 9.97 -27.26
N GLU A 81 -3.01 10.56 -28.44
CA GLU A 81 -3.63 11.85 -28.82
C GLU A 81 -5.16 11.83 -28.77
N GLU A 82 -5.75 10.68 -29.08
CA GLU A 82 -7.20 10.46 -29.04
C GLU A 82 -7.50 9.07 -28.49
N THR A 83 -8.44 9.00 -27.53
CA THR A 83 -9.00 7.77 -26.97
C THR A 83 -10.53 7.82 -26.98
N THR A 84 -11.19 6.66 -26.95
CA THR A 84 -12.65 6.56 -26.98
C THR A 84 -13.17 5.47 -26.03
N PHE A 85 -14.35 5.70 -25.46
CA PHE A 85 -15.08 4.69 -24.72
C PHE A 85 -15.81 3.70 -25.63
N HIS A 86 -16.07 2.52 -25.11
CA HIS A 86 -16.70 1.37 -25.75
C HIS A 86 -17.73 0.76 -24.82
N ARG A 87 -18.70 0.05 -25.39
CA ARG A 87 -19.65 -0.78 -24.65
C ARG A 87 -19.19 -2.23 -24.66
N LYS A 88 -18.95 -2.79 -23.47
CA LYS A 88 -18.78 -4.22 -23.22
C LYS A 88 -20.14 -4.81 -22.87
N ASN A 89 -20.77 -5.52 -23.81
CA ASN A 89 -22.16 -5.93 -23.69
C ASN A 89 -22.28 -7.29 -22.99
N TYR A 90 -22.92 -7.30 -21.81
CA TYR A 90 -23.29 -8.53 -21.12
C TYR A 90 -24.48 -8.30 -20.19
N TYR A 91 -25.28 -9.34 -19.99
CA TYR A 91 -26.47 -9.29 -19.15
C TYR A 91 -26.15 -9.87 -17.79
N TYR A 92 -26.21 -9.05 -16.75
CA TYR A 92 -26.07 -9.49 -15.37
C TYR A 92 -26.86 -8.55 -14.45
N PRO A 93 -27.46 -9.04 -13.34
CA PRO A 93 -28.39 -8.24 -12.54
C PRO A 93 -27.78 -6.99 -11.89
N ASP A 94 -26.47 -6.97 -11.63
CA ASP A 94 -25.76 -5.82 -11.05
C ASP A 94 -25.42 -4.72 -12.06
N LEU A 95 -25.62 -4.98 -13.36
CA LEU A 95 -25.30 -4.06 -14.44
C LEU A 95 -26.60 -3.59 -15.13
N PRO A 96 -27.22 -2.50 -14.65
CA PRO A 96 -28.57 -2.14 -15.04
C PRO A 96 -28.68 -1.73 -16.53
N LYS A 97 -27.58 -1.25 -17.12
CA LYS A 97 -27.50 -0.89 -18.55
C LYS A 97 -27.42 -2.11 -19.49
N ASN A 98 -27.07 -3.29 -18.97
CA ASN A 98 -26.70 -4.49 -19.74
C ASN A 98 -25.49 -4.30 -20.70
N PHE A 99 -24.72 -3.24 -20.46
CA PHE A 99 -23.39 -3.03 -21.01
C PHE A 99 -22.62 -2.16 -20.03
N GLN A 100 -21.32 -2.44 -19.92
CA GLN A 100 -20.37 -1.67 -19.13
C GLN A 100 -19.66 -0.71 -20.10
N ILE A 101 -19.63 0.57 -19.77
CA ILE A 101 -18.81 1.54 -20.50
C ILE A 101 -17.35 1.39 -20.01
N THR A 102 -16.44 1.10 -20.94
CA THR A 102 -15.01 0.82 -20.71
C THR A 102 -14.19 1.36 -21.90
N GLN A 103 -12.89 1.10 -21.99
CA GLN A 103 -12.09 1.36 -23.19
C GLN A 103 -11.55 0.05 -23.75
N TYR A 104 -11.42 -0.07 -25.08
CA TYR A 104 -11.00 -1.32 -25.73
C TYR A 104 -9.80 -1.10 -26.64
N ASP A 105 -9.97 -0.57 -27.85
CA ASP A 105 -8.89 -0.54 -28.85
C ASP A 105 -7.78 0.48 -28.55
N ALA A 106 -8.13 1.62 -27.95
CA ALA A 106 -7.21 2.72 -27.65
C ALA A 106 -7.40 3.16 -26.19
N PRO A 107 -6.89 2.41 -25.20
CA PRO A 107 -7.00 2.78 -23.78
C PRO A 107 -6.21 4.06 -23.49
N ILE A 108 -6.56 4.74 -22.39
CA ILE A 108 -5.94 6.02 -22.01
C ILE A 108 -4.46 5.90 -21.66
N CYS A 109 -4.01 4.74 -21.17
CA CYS A 109 -2.61 4.44 -20.90
C CYS A 109 -2.18 3.18 -21.66
N GLN A 110 -1.07 3.24 -22.40
CA GLN A 110 -0.53 2.15 -23.23
C GLN A 110 0.95 1.95 -22.95
N ASP A 111 1.42 0.69 -23.00
CA ASP A 111 2.85 0.34 -22.98
C ASP A 111 3.66 1.04 -21.87
N GLY A 112 3.19 0.91 -20.63
CA GLY A 112 3.91 1.38 -19.45
C GLY A 112 4.84 0.32 -18.85
N GLU A 113 5.47 0.67 -17.75
CA GLU A 113 6.33 -0.19 -16.93
C GLU A 113 6.26 0.25 -15.47
N LEU A 114 6.36 -0.70 -14.54
CA LEU A 114 6.54 -0.39 -13.12
C LEU A 114 7.73 -1.16 -12.57
N GLU A 115 8.70 -0.44 -12.01
CA GLU A 115 9.82 -0.99 -11.25
C GLU A 115 9.37 -1.32 -9.82
N PHE A 116 9.80 -2.46 -9.29
CA PHE A 116 9.55 -2.91 -7.93
C PHE A 116 10.73 -3.74 -7.42
N SER A 117 10.77 -3.99 -6.10
CA SER A 117 11.86 -4.76 -5.48
C SER A 117 11.37 -6.07 -4.88
N VAL A 118 12.11 -7.15 -5.13
CA VAL A 118 11.89 -8.48 -4.53
C VAL A 118 13.16 -8.87 -3.79
N GLU A 119 13.06 -9.08 -2.48
CA GLU A 119 14.21 -9.42 -1.61
C GLU A 119 15.41 -8.46 -1.79
N GLY A 120 15.13 -7.17 -2.02
CA GLY A 120 16.14 -6.13 -2.23
C GLY A 120 16.74 -6.06 -3.65
N GLN A 121 16.28 -6.90 -4.58
CA GLN A 121 16.65 -6.84 -5.99
C GLN A 121 15.57 -6.11 -6.79
N ARG A 122 15.99 -5.08 -7.53
CA ARG A 122 15.11 -4.34 -8.44
C ARG A 122 14.80 -5.17 -9.68
N THR A 123 13.54 -5.14 -10.07
CA THR A 123 13.02 -5.74 -11.29
C THR A 123 11.88 -4.86 -11.82
N SER A 124 11.44 -5.08 -13.05
CA SER A 124 10.31 -4.36 -13.64
C SER A 124 9.30 -5.33 -14.26
N VAL A 125 8.07 -4.85 -14.42
CA VAL A 125 7.03 -5.53 -15.19
C VAL A 125 6.45 -4.56 -16.19
N GLY A 126 6.30 -5.00 -17.44
CA GLY A 126 5.60 -4.20 -18.43
C GLY A 126 4.10 -4.12 -18.11
N ILE A 127 3.52 -2.94 -18.27
CA ILE A 127 2.07 -2.72 -18.20
C ILE A 127 1.56 -2.56 -19.63
N ARG A 128 0.77 -3.53 -20.08
CA ARG A 128 0.24 -3.53 -21.45
C ARG A 128 -0.70 -2.35 -21.68
N ARG A 129 -1.57 -2.09 -20.71
CA ARG A 129 -2.59 -1.04 -20.77
C ARG A 129 -3.11 -0.71 -19.38
N ALA A 130 -3.61 0.51 -19.23
CA ALA A 130 -4.54 0.82 -18.16
C ALA A 130 -5.69 1.68 -18.71
N HIS A 131 -6.93 1.35 -18.32
CA HIS A 131 -8.13 2.00 -18.86
C HIS A 131 -9.21 2.28 -17.85
N LEU A 132 -9.98 3.32 -18.15
CA LEU A 132 -11.15 3.70 -17.38
C LEU A 132 -12.37 2.83 -17.71
N GLU A 133 -13.10 2.45 -16.66
CA GLU A 133 -14.40 1.81 -16.77
C GLU A 133 -15.30 2.12 -15.57
N GLU A 134 -16.54 1.61 -15.61
CA GLU A 134 -17.48 1.74 -14.51
C GLU A 134 -17.65 0.43 -13.74
N ASP A 135 -17.76 0.52 -12.42
CA ASP A 135 -18.07 -0.64 -11.59
C ASP A 135 -19.55 -1.06 -11.72
N PRO A 136 -19.86 -2.37 -11.77
CA PRO A 136 -21.21 -2.86 -11.48
C PRO A 136 -21.68 -2.60 -10.04
N GLY A 137 -22.98 -2.80 -9.82
CA GLY A 137 -23.57 -2.85 -8.48
C GLY A 137 -23.06 -4.03 -7.65
N SER A 138 -23.59 -4.18 -6.44
CA SER A 138 -23.31 -5.30 -5.56
C SER A 138 -24.48 -6.28 -5.49
N LEU A 139 -24.17 -7.55 -5.26
CA LEU A 139 -25.14 -8.63 -5.16
C LEU A 139 -25.04 -9.31 -3.80
N GLN A 140 -26.18 -9.52 -3.16
CA GLN A 140 -26.27 -10.33 -1.95
C GLN A 140 -27.21 -11.51 -2.17
N HIS A 141 -26.64 -12.71 -2.20
CA HIS A 141 -27.36 -13.96 -2.31
C HIS A 141 -27.94 -14.34 -0.93
N LYS A 142 -29.26 -14.52 -0.83
CA LYS A 142 -29.95 -14.87 0.43
C LYS A 142 -30.39 -16.32 0.40
N GLY A 143 -30.18 -17.02 1.51
CA GLY A 143 -30.55 -18.44 1.67
C GLY A 143 -29.51 -19.46 1.19
N GLY A 144 -28.32 -19.01 0.75
CA GLY A 144 -27.27 -19.92 0.30
C GLY A 144 -26.10 -19.21 -0.38
N SER A 145 -25.30 -19.98 -1.11
CA SER A 145 -24.28 -19.46 -2.05
C SER A 145 -24.92 -19.04 -3.37
N ILE A 146 -24.12 -18.52 -4.31
CA ILE A 146 -24.58 -18.12 -5.64
C ILE A 146 -25.44 -19.17 -6.36
N ASP A 147 -25.15 -20.46 -6.18
CA ASP A 147 -25.88 -21.56 -6.83
C ASP A 147 -27.10 -22.08 -6.03
N THR A 148 -27.18 -21.75 -4.74
CA THR A 148 -28.18 -22.34 -3.82
C THR A 148 -29.11 -21.30 -3.21
N ALA A 149 -28.91 -20.02 -3.50
CA ALA A 149 -29.72 -18.93 -2.95
C ALA A 149 -31.17 -18.96 -3.45
N ASP A 150 -32.10 -18.63 -2.55
CA ASP A 150 -33.53 -18.53 -2.84
C ASP A 150 -33.85 -17.29 -3.69
N TYR A 151 -33.13 -16.19 -3.42
CA TYR A 151 -33.21 -14.95 -4.15
C TYR A 151 -31.93 -14.14 -3.98
N THR A 152 -31.75 -13.13 -4.85
CA THR A 152 -30.61 -12.20 -4.80
C THR A 152 -31.13 -10.79 -4.63
N LEU A 153 -30.54 -10.04 -3.69
CA LEU A 153 -30.75 -8.61 -3.54
C LEU A 153 -29.69 -7.88 -4.37
N VAL A 154 -30.10 -6.80 -5.02
CA VAL A 154 -29.23 -5.96 -5.85
C VAL A 154 -29.17 -4.57 -5.26
N ASP A 155 -27.96 -4.06 -5.11
CA ASP A 155 -27.71 -2.69 -4.67
C ASP A 155 -26.85 -1.95 -5.71
N TYR A 156 -27.41 -0.89 -6.26
CA TYR A 156 -26.78 -0.07 -7.29
C TYR A 156 -26.03 1.15 -6.75
N ASN A 157 -25.83 1.26 -5.43
CA ASN A 157 -25.00 2.33 -4.84
C ASN A 157 -23.61 2.37 -5.46
N ARG A 158 -22.96 1.22 -5.71
CA ARG A 158 -21.65 1.14 -6.37
C ARG A 158 -21.70 1.25 -7.91
N ALA A 159 -22.87 1.04 -8.52
CA ALA A 159 -22.97 1.03 -9.98
C ALA A 159 -22.60 2.41 -10.56
N GLY A 160 -21.58 2.46 -11.40
CA GLY A 160 -21.04 3.70 -11.97
C GLY A 160 -19.87 4.31 -11.20
N THR A 161 -19.37 3.68 -10.13
CA THR A 161 -18.13 4.12 -9.49
C THR A 161 -16.96 4.04 -10.49
N PRO A 162 -16.05 5.03 -10.56
CA PRO A 162 -14.94 4.98 -11.50
C PRO A 162 -13.94 3.89 -11.13
N LEU A 163 -13.57 3.09 -12.13
CA LEU A 163 -12.51 2.10 -12.03
C LEU A 163 -11.42 2.38 -13.04
N MET A 164 -10.20 2.01 -12.68
CA MET A 164 -9.06 1.85 -13.58
C MET A 164 -8.67 0.38 -13.59
N GLU A 165 -8.74 -0.27 -14.74
CA GLU A 165 -8.22 -1.63 -14.93
C GLU A 165 -6.78 -1.53 -15.46
N ILE A 166 -5.82 -2.09 -14.73
CA ILE A 166 -4.39 -2.13 -15.05
C ILE A 166 -4.04 -3.56 -15.45
N VAL A 167 -3.60 -3.76 -16.69
CA VAL A 167 -3.28 -5.09 -17.23
C VAL A 167 -1.79 -5.19 -17.46
N THR A 168 -1.14 -6.13 -16.76
CA THR A 168 0.30 -6.36 -16.92
C THR A 168 0.58 -7.23 -18.14
N ARG A 169 1.82 -7.17 -18.62
CA ARG A 169 2.40 -8.22 -19.45
C ARG A 169 2.61 -9.48 -18.59
N PRO A 170 2.65 -10.68 -19.20
CA PRO A 170 2.83 -11.93 -18.47
C PRO A 170 4.31 -12.15 -18.08
N ASP A 171 4.93 -11.18 -17.40
CA ASP A 171 6.38 -11.15 -17.16
C ASP A 171 6.76 -11.72 -15.78
N PHE A 172 5.79 -11.89 -14.87
CA PHE A 172 6.05 -12.46 -13.55
C PHE A 172 6.42 -13.94 -13.62
N ARG A 173 7.37 -14.34 -12.79
CA ARG A 173 7.92 -15.72 -12.72
C ARG A 173 7.68 -16.39 -11.37
N SER A 174 7.18 -15.66 -10.38
CA SER A 174 6.86 -16.19 -9.06
C SER A 174 5.66 -15.50 -8.41
N PRO A 175 4.93 -16.18 -7.51
CA PRO A 175 3.90 -15.55 -6.68
C PRO A 175 4.44 -14.41 -5.78
N ASP A 176 5.70 -14.50 -5.37
CA ASP A 176 6.35 -13.49 -4.52
C ASP A 176 6.57 -12.17 -5.27
N GLU A 177 6.97 -12.23 -6.55
CA GLU A 177 7.03 -11.05 -7.43
C GLU A 177 5.67 -10.38 -7.56
N VAL A 178 4.59 -11.16 -7.71
CA VAL A 178 3.23 -10.60 -7.80
C VAL A 178 2.86 -9.84 -6.54
N ARG A 179 3.16 -10.40 -5.35
CA ARG A 179 2.89 -9.70 -4.10
C ARG A 179 3.68 -8.40 -3.98
N ALA A 180 4.97 -8.42 -4.35
CA ALA A 180 5.82 -7.25 -4.31
C ALA A 180 5.35 -6.16 -5.30
N PHE A 181 4.96 -6.56 -6.50
CA PHE A 181 4.38 -5.65 -7.49
C PHE A 181 3.07 -5.02 -7.01
N LEU A 182 2.15 -5.81 -6.46
CA LEU A 182 0.87 -5.28 -5.98
C LEU A 182 1.07 -4.30 -4.83
N ALA A 183 1.97 -4.60 -3.89
CA ALA A 183 2.35 -3.67 -2.83
C ALA A 183 2.97 -2.37 -3.39
N LYS A 184 3.81 -2.48 -4.42
CA LYS A 184 4.39 -1.30 -5.07
C LYS A 184 3.36 -0.46 -5.82
N LEU A 185 2.43 -1.13 -6.51
CA LEU A 185 1.35 -0.47 -7.23
C LEU A 185 0.45 0.28 -6.26
N GLU A 186 0.04 -0.36 -5.15
CA GLU A 186 -0.75 0.26 -4.08
C GLU A 186 -0.05 1.52 -3.54
N GLU A 187 1.23 1.40 -3.16
CA GLU A 187 2.03 2.52 -2.66
C GLU A 187 2.06 3.71 -3.65
N VAL A 188 2.26 3.44 -4.94
CA VAL A 188 2.24 4.47 -5.98
C VAL A 188 0.86 5.14 -6.09
N LEU A 189 -0.21 4.35 -6.06
CA LEU A 189 -1.59 4.86 -6.17
C LEU A 189 -1.96 5.74 -4.96
N GLU A 190 -1.57 5.35 -3.75
CA GLU A 190 -1.75 6.15 -2.54
C GLU A 190 -0.97 7.45 -2.59
N TYR A 191 0.29 7.41 -3.04
CA TYR A 191 1.11 8.62 -3.21
C TYR A 191 0.49 9.61 -4.20
N LEU A 192 -0.10 9.11 -5.28
CA LEU A 192 -0.82 9.94 -6.25
C LEU A 192 -2.11 10.54 -5.69
N GLY A 193 -2.61 10.04 -4.55
CA GLY A 193 -3.87 10.46 -3.94
C GLY A 193 -5.10 10.08 -4.77
N VAL A 194 -5.04 8.97 -5.50
CA VAL A 194 -6.13 8.50 -6.39
C VAL A 194 -6.79 7.21 -5.89
N PHE A 195 -6.33 6.67 -4.77
CA PHE A 195 -6.70 5.37 -4.22
C PHE A 195 -6.68 5.41 -2.69
N ASP A 196 -7.55 4.61 -2.08
CA ASP A 196 -7.62 4.38 -0.64
C ASP A 196 -7.67 2.87 -0.36
N ALA A 197 -6.62 2.35 0.29
CA ALA A 197 -6.51 0.94 0.67
C ALA A 197 -7.51 0.51 1.75
N THR A 198 -8.07 1.45 2.51
CA THR A 198 -8.98 1.15 3.62
C THR A 198 -10.40 0.83 3.17
N ARG A 199 -10.80 1.30 1.97
CA ARG A 199 -12.10 1.01 1.38
C ARG A 199 -12.25 -0.47 1.00
N ASP A 200 -13.38 -1.06 1.36
CA ASP A 200 -13.65 -2.47 1.03
C ASP A 200 -13.76 -2.68 -0.49
N GLY A 201 -12.94 -3.58 -1.03
CA GLY A 201 -12.92 -3.91 -2.45
C GLY A 201 -12.35 -2.82 -3.37
N SER A 202 -11.60 -1.86 -2.83
CA SER A 202 -10.92 -0.80 -3.60
C SER A 202 -9.93 -1.36 -4.62
N LEU A 203 -9.32 -2.50 -4.32
CA LEU A 203 -8.43 -3.24 -5.23
C LEU A 203 -8.93 -4.68 -5.43
N ARG A 204 -9.08 -5.10 -6.69
CA ARG A 204 -9.45 -6.46 -7.07
C ARG A 204 -8.46 -7.01 -8.08
N VAL A 205 -7.99 -8.23 -7.85
CA VAL A 205 -7.01 -8.89 -8.72
C VAL A 205 -7.64 -10.11 -9.38
N ASP A 206 -7.52 -10.18 -10.70
CA ASP A 206 -7.68 -11.39 -11.49
C ASP A 206 -6.28 -11.79 -12.01
N ALA A 207 -5.90 -13.05 -11.80
CA ALA A 207 -4.54 -13.50 -12.09
C ALA A 207 -4.55 -14.64 -13.11
N ASN A 208 -3.75 -14.50 -14.16
CA ASN A 208 -3.59 -15.50 -15.21
C ASN A 208 -2.29 -16.27 -14.98
N LEU A 209 -2.34 -17.60 -14.89
CA LEU A 209 -1.17 -18.46 -14.70
C LEU A 209 -1.10 -19.56 -15.76
N SER A 210 0.09 -19.68 -16.35
CA SER A 210 0.51 -20.76 -17.24
C SER A 210 1.85 -21.35 -16.79
N ILE A 211 2.10 -22.60 -17.17
CA ILE A 211 3.38 -23.28 -16.98
C ILE A 211 3.94 -23.64 -18.35
N VAL A 212 5.21 -23.29 -18.59
CA VAL A 212 5.95 -23.59 -19.82
C VAL A 212 7.24 -24.34 -19.48
N ASP A 213 7.89 -24.92 -20.48
CA ASP A 213 9.23 -25.49 -20.32
C ASP A 213 10.25 -24.35 -20.12
N ALA A 214 11.18 -24.51 -19.18
CA ALA A 214 12.12 -23.45 -18.80
C ALA A 214 13.09 -23.07 -19.93
N GLU A 215 13.30 -23.94 -20.91
CA GLU A 215 14.11 -23.63 -22.10
C GLU A 215 13.42 -22.64 -23.06
N GLU A 216 12.11 -22.46 -22.94
CA GLU A 216 11.34 -21.46 -23.69
C GLU A 216 11.47 -20.06 -23.07
N VAL A 217 11.99 -19.96 -21.84
CA VAL A 217 12.32 -18.69 -21.20
C VAL A 217 13.72 -18.29 -21.66
N SER A 218 13.79 -17.21 -22.42
CA SER A 218 15.07 -16.69 -22.89
C SER A 218 15.88 -16.08 -21.74
N GLY A 219 17.17 -15.80 -21.99
CA GLY A 219 18.09 -15.32 -20.95
C GLY A 219 17.75 -13.94 -20.37
N ASP A 220 16.89 -13.15 -21.03
CA ASP A 220 16.36 -11.88 -20.54
C ASP A 220 14.95 -12.03 -19.91
N GLY A 221 14.47 -13.26 -19.73
CA GLY A 221 13.18 -13.57 -19.13
C GLY A 221 12.00 -13.50 -20.09
N THR A 222 12.20 -13.11 -21.35
CA THR A 222 11.12 -13.03 -22.35
C THR A 222 10.75 -14.41 -22.90
N ILE A 223 9.49 -14.55 -23.32
CA ILE A 223 8.93 -15.79 -23.87
C ILE A 223 8.30 -15.45 -25.22
N ASP A 224 8.51 -16.31 -26.22
CA ASP A 224 7.93 -16.09 -27.54
C ASP A 224 6.39 -16.12 -27.47
N ALA A 225 5.75 -15.21 -28.20
CA ALA A 225 4.30 -15.09 -28.20
C ALA A 225 3.61 -16.39 -28.64
N SER A 226 4.22 -17.15 -29.55
CA SER A 226 3.64 -18.43 -30.01
C SER A 226 3.61 -19.49 -28.90
N VAL A 227 4.63 -19.51 -28.04
CA VAL A 227 4.67 -20.40 -26.86
C VAL A 227 3.56 -20.02 -25.87
N LEU A 228 3.35 -18.72 -25.64
CA LEU A 228 2.30 -18.24 -24.75
C LEU A 228 0.88 -18.50 -25.29
N GLU A 229 0.69 -18.44 -26.61
CA GLU A 229 -0.58 -18.78 -27.27
C GLU A 229 -0.91 -20.28 -27.16
N ASP A 230 0.11 -21.14 -27.23
CA ASP A 230 -0.03 -22.59 -27.09
C ASP A 230 -0.14 -23.05 -25.62
N ALA A 231 0.34 -22.25 -24.67
CA ALA A 231 0.29 -22.56 -23.25
C ALA A 231 -1.14 -22.42 -22.70
N ASN A 232 -1.68 -23.51 -22.15
CA ASN A 232 -2.97 -23.46 -21.48
C ASN A 232 -2.91 -22.50 -20.27
N ARG A 233 -3.97 -21.71 -20.11
CA ARG A 233 -4.04 -20.63 -19.11
C ARG A 233 -5.17 -20.87 -18.13
N THR A 234 -4.85 -20.78 -16.84
CA THR A 234 -5.87 -20.70 -15.80
C THR A 234 -6.01 -19.26 -15.35
N GLU A 235 -7.25 -18.77 -15.32
CA GLU A 235 -7.60 -17.44 -14.83
C GLU A 235 -8.20 -17.60 -13.42
N VAL A 236 -7.51 -17.11 -12.39
CA VAL A 236 -7.96 -17.14 -11.00
C VAL A 236 -8.60 -15.80 -10.66
N LYS A 237 -9.88 -15.81 -10.31
CA LYS A 237 -10.66 -14.64 -9.93
C LYS A 237 -10.95 -14.58 -8.44
N ASN A 238 -11.47 -13.44 -7.99
CA ASN A 238 -11.90 -13.17 -6.61
C ASN A 238 -10.74 -13.14 -5.62
N ILE A 239 -9.68 -12.42 -5.98
CA ILE A 239 -8.55 -12.15 -5.10
C ILE A 239 -8.67 -10.69 -4.63
N SER A 240 -8.79 -10.50 -3.32
CA SER A 240 -9.02 -9.20 -2.67
C SER A 240 -7.81 -8.69 -1.87
N SER A 241 -6.69 -9.42 -1.85
CA SER A 241 -5.50 -9.02 -1.10
C SER A 241 -4.20 -9.51 -1.74
N HIS A 242 -3.09 -8.81 -1.47
CA HIS A 242 -1.75 -9.18 -1.95
C HIS A 242 -1.36 -10.59 -1.49
N LYS A 243 -1.63 -10.89 -0.22
CA LYS A 243 -1.39 -12.22 0.36
C LYS A 243 -2.33 -13.28 -0.23
N GLY A 244 -3.56 -12.89 -0.56
CA GLY A 244 -4.51 -13.73 -1.29
C GLY A 244 -3.96 -14.10 -2.67
N ALA A 245 -3.39 -13.14 -3.40
CA ALA A 245 -2.79 -13.36 -4.71
C ALA A 245 -1.61 -14.33 -4.65
N GLU A 246 -0.67 -14.09 -3.74
CA GLU A 246 0.49 -14.96 -3.50
C GLU A 246 0.05 -16.41 -3.26
N LYS A 247 -0.89 -16.62 -2.34
CA LYS A 247 -1.39 -17.96 -1.99
C LYS A 247 -2.15 -18.63 -3.13
N ALA A 248 -3.01 -17.88 -3.82
CA ALA A 248 -3.81 -18.39 -4.92
C ALA A 248 -2.92 -18.86 -6.07
N LEU A 249 -1.91 -18.06 -6.42
CA LEU A 249 -0.93 -18.38 -7.46
C LEU A 249 0.00 -19.52 -7.05
N ALA A 250 0.47 -19.57 -5.80
CA ALA A 250 1.28 -20.69 -5.31
C ALA A 250 0.52 -22.03 -5.33
N TYR A 251 -0.77 -22.00 -4.98
CA TYR A 251 -1.64 -23.17 -5.10
C TYR A 251 -1.78 -23.60 -6.57
N GLU A 252 -2.05 -22.64 -7.46
CA GLU A 252 -2.30 -22.90 -8.87
C GLU A 252 -1.04 -23.38 -9.61
N GLU A 253 0.12 -22.77 -9.32
CA GLU A 253 1.43 -23.21 -9.78
C GLU A 253 1.67 -24.68 -9.39
N THR A 254 1.47 -25.01 -8.12
CA THR A 254 1.62 -26.37 -7.60
C THR A 254 0.65 -27.33 -8.29
N ARG A 255 -0.61 -26.92 -8.50
CA ARG A 255 -1.64 -27.72 -9.17
C ARG A 255 -1.23 -28.04 -10.61
N GLN A 256 -0.82 -27.04 -11.38
CA GLN A 256 -0.47 -27.20 -12.79
C GLN A 256 0.81 -28.02 -12.97
N LYS A 257 1.88 -27.73 -12.21
CA LYS A 257 3.13 -28.55 -12.23
C LYS A 257 2.85 -30.02 -11.88
N ASN A 258 1.96 -30.28 -10.92
CA ASN A 258 1.53 -31.66 -10.59
C ASN A 258 0.70 -32.32 -11.69
N ALA A 259 -0.10 -31.56 -12.46
CA ALA A 259 -0.85 -32.10 -13.59
C ALA A 259 0.11 -32.50 -14.72
N ILE A 260 1.02 -31.59 -15.10
CA ILE A 260 2.01 -31.78 -16.17
C ILE A 260 2.93 -32.96 -15.85
N SER A 261 3.49 -33.03 -14.63
CA SER A 261 4.36 -34.14 -14.21
C SER A 261 3.66 -35.51 -14.21
N ARG A 262 2.31 -35.54 -14.13
CA ARG A 262 1.50 -36.77 -14.24
C ARG A 262 1.04 -37.05 -15.68
N GLY A 263 1.51 -36.27 -16.66
CA GLY A 263 1.12 -36.38 -18.07
C GLY A 263 -0.33 -35.97 -18.32
N ARG A 264 -0.90 -35.09 -17.50
CA ARG A 264 -2.24 -34.53 -17.68
C ARG A 264 -2.13 -33.13 -18.28
N ALA A 265 -3.04 -32.79 -19.19
CA ALA A 265 -3.15 -31.44 -19.70
C ALA A 265 -3.72 -30.50 -18.61
N VAL A 266 -3.27 -29.26 -18.62
CA VAL A 266 -3.92 -28.16 -17.91
C VAL A 266 -5.08 -27.69 -18.79
N GLU A 267 -6.30 -27.66 -18.26
CA GLU A 267 -7.45 -27.15 -18.99
C GLU A 267 -7.50 -25.62 -18.91
N GLN A 268 -7.90 -24.96 -19.99
CA GLN A 268 -8.15 -23.53 -19.98
C GLN A 268 -9.49 -23.25 -19.29
N GLU A 269 -9.43 -22.77 -18.06
CA GLU A 269 -10.62 -22.57 -17.21
C GLU A 269 -10.48 -21.31 -16.35
N THR A 270 -11.62 -20.78 -15.93
CA THR A 270 -11.67 -19.75 -14.89
C THR A 270 -11.93 -20.43 -13.55
N ARG A 271 -11.08 -20.14 -12.57
CA ARG A 271 -11.16 -20.69 -11.21
C ARG A 271 -11.43 -19.56 -10.23
N HIS A 272 -12.05 -19.91 -9.11
CA HIS A 272 -12.35 -19.00 -8.01
C HIS A 272 -11.43 -19.30 -6.84
N TRP A 273 -10.84 -18.27 -6.24
CA TRP A 273 -10.08 -18.41 -5.00
C TRP A 273 -11.03 -18.49 -3.79
N ASP A 274 -10.99 -19.61 -3.07
CA ASP A 274 -11.68 -19.78 -1.79
C ASP A 274 -10.68 -19.55 -0.65
N GLU A 275 -10.64 -18.34 -0.12
CA GLU A 275 -9.69 -17.94 0.92
C GLU A 275 -9.85 -18.75 2.22
N SER A 276 -11.08 -19.16 2.56
CA SER A 276 -11.37 -19.94 3.76
C SER A 276 -10.75 -21.34 3.73
N LYS A 277 -10.67 -21.93 2.53
CA LYS A 277 -10.10 -23.26 2.31
C LYS A 277 -8.66 -23.23 1.79
N GLY A 278 -8.20 -22.08 1.28
CA GLY A 278 -6.88 -21.92 0.68
C GLY A 278 -6.72 -22.72 -0.62
N ILE A 279 -7.77 -22.82 -1.44
CA ILE A 279 -7.77 -23.60 -2.69
C ILE A 279 -8.42 -22.82 -3.84
N THR A 280 -8.02 -23.13 -5.08
CA THR A 280 -8.76 -22.69 -6.27
C THR A 280 -9.83 -23.72 -6.64
N LEU A 281 -11.05 -23.28 -6.89
CA LEU A 281 -12.18 -24.11 -7.31
C LEU A 281 -12.51 -23.82 -8.78
N SER A 282 -12.71 -24.87 -9.58
CA SER A 282 -13.18 -24.71 -10.97
C SER A 282 -14.59 -24.11 -10.94
N MET A 283 -14.77 -22.96 -11.58
CA MET A 283 -16.10 -22.48 -11.93
C MET A 283 -16.50 -23.14 -13.24
N ARG A 284 -17.81 -23.36 -13.44
CA ARG A 284 -18.40 -24.05 -14.61
C ARG A 284 -17.56 -23.82 -15.89
N SER A 285 -17.15 -24.92 -16.55
CA SER A 285 -16.35 -24.89 -17.78
C SER A 285 -16.96 -23.89 -18.77
N LYS A 286 -16.15 -22.94 -19.27
CA LYS A 286 -16.53 -21.93 -20.26
C LYS A 286 -17.37 -22.56 -21.37
N GLU A 287 -18.69 -22.37 -21.34
CA GLU A 287 -19.52 -22.43 -22.54
C GLU A 287 -19.17 -21.16 -23.34
N GLU A 288 -18.15 -21.29 -24.19
CA GLU A 288 -17.64 -20.31 -25.18
C GLU A 288 -16.92 -19.06 -24.61
N GLU A 289 -15.89 -18.57 -25.31
CA GLU A 289 -15.42 -17.19 -25.15
C GLU A 289 -16.63 -16.27 -25.37
N LYS A 290 -17.04 -15.55 -24.33
CA LYS A 290 -18.23 -14.70 -24.43
C LYS A 290 -17.96 -13.58 -25.42
N ASP A 291 -18.69 -13.58 -26.53
CA ASP A 291 -18.72 -12.45 -27.46
C ASP A 291 -19.40 -11.25 -26.78
N TYR A 292 -18.58 -10.40 -26.15
CA TYR A 292 -19.00 -9.15 -25.52
C TYR A 292 -19.45 -8.08 -26.53
N ARG A 293 -19.30 -8.34 -27.84
CA ARG A 293 -19.73 -7.45 -28.94
C ARG A 293 -19.27 -6.02 -28.71
N TYR A 294 -17.97 -5.81 -28.46
CA TYR A 294 -17.43 -4.47 -28.24
C TYR A 294 -17.76 -3.56 -29.43
N PHE A 295 -18.26 -2.37 -29.13
CA PHE A 295 -18.39 -1.29 -30.10
C PHE A 295 -18.26 0.06 -29.39
N ARG A 296 -17.87 1.09 -30.15
CA ARG A 296 -17.64 2.43 -29.61
C ARG A 296 -18.91 3.02 -28.97
N GLU A 297 -18.74 3.63 -27.80
CA GLU A 297 -19.77 4.42 -27.13
C GLU A 297 -20.05 5.68 -27.96
N ALA A 298 -21.27 5.81 -28.46
CA ALA A 298 -21.69 6.91 -29.32
C ALA A 298 -22.16 8.13 -28.53
N ASP A 299 -22.55 7.93 -27.27
CA ASP A 299 -23.05 8.99 -26.40
C ASP A 299 -21.89 9.84 -25.81
N LEU A 300 -20.65 9.35 -25.89
CA LEU A 300 -19.44 10.05 -25.46
C LEU A 300 -18.56 10.43 -26.68
N PRO A 301 -18.12 11.70 -26.79
CA PRO A 301 -17.18 12.09 -27.83
C PRO A 301 -15.78 11.48 -27.59
N PRO A 302 -14.89 11.45 -28.59
CA PRO A 302 -13.48 11.14 -28.36
C PRO A 302 -12.86 12.08 -27.33
N LEU A 303 -11.98 11.53 -26.51
CA LEU A 303 -11.21 12.22 -25.50
C LEU A 303 -9.81 12.52 -26.05
N ARG A 304 -9.31 13.75 -25.87
CA ARG A 304 -8.01 14.21 -26.35
C ARG A 304 -7.24 14.87 -25.21
N VAL A 305 -6.54 14.07 -24.42
CA VAL A 305 -5.90 14.49 -23.16
C VAL A 305 -4.41 14.16 -23.11
N SER A 306 -3.76 13.82 -24.23
CA SER A 306 -2.32 13.55 -24.24
C SER A 306 -1.49 14.71 -23.65
N HIS A 307 -1.86 15.95 -23.95
CA HIS A 307 -1.22 17.16 -23.39
C HIS A 307 -1.31 17.27 -21.86
N TRP A 308 -2.28 16.61 -21.22
CA TRP A 308 -2.36 16.56 -19.75
C TRP A 308 -1.16 15.81 -19.15
N LYS A 309 -0.48 14.96 -19.95
CA LYS A 309 0.78 14.33 -19.54
C LYS A 309 1.90 15.35 -19.26
N ASP A 310 1.80 16.57 -19.74
CA ASP A 310 2.75 17.64 -19.41
C ASP A 310 2.20 18.62 -18.36
N GLU A 311 0.88 18.81 -18.32
CA GLU A 311 0.23 19.84 -17.50
C GLU A 311 -0.06 19.41 -16.05
N ILE A 312 -0.45 18.14 -15.83
CA ILE A 312 -0.90 17.67 -14.50
C ILE A 312 0.29 17.25 -13.63
N PRO A 313 0.67 17.95 -12.56
CA PRO A 313 1.77 17.50 -11.72
C PRO A 313 1.43 16.18 -11.01
N ILE A 314 2.45 15.33 -10.83
CA ILE A 314 2.40 14.22 -9.88
C ILE A 314 3.40 14.52 -8.75
N PRO A 315 3.14 14.06 -7.52
CA PRO A 315 4.12 14.16 -6.45
C PRO A 315 5.38 13.34 -6.80
N GLU A 316 6.47 13.63 -6.09
CA GLU A 316 7.65 12.77 -6.12
C GLU A 316 7.23 11.36 -5.65
N LEU A 317 7.47 10.37 -6.51
CA LEU A 317 7.09 8.98 -6.23
C LEU A 317 7.97 8.40 -5.11
N PRO A 318 7.48 7.36 -4.39
CA PRO A 318 8.13 6.85 -3.19
C PRO A 318 9.61 6.53 -3.37
N ASP A 319 10.00 5.86 -4.47
CA ASP A 319 11.38 5.43 -4.66
C ASP A 319 12.32 6.59 -4.99
N ALA A 320 11.87 7.54 -5.81
CA ALA A 320 12.62 8.76 -6.07
C ALA A 320 12.82 9.55 -4.76
N ARG A 321 11.78 9.64 -3.93
CA ARG A 321 11.84 10.31 -2.63
C ARG A 321 12.76 9.59 -1.65
N ARG A 322 12.75 8.25 -1.63
CA ARG A 322 13.70 7.43 -0.84
C ARG A 322 15.14 7.69 -1.25
N GLU A 323 15.43 7.63 -2.54
CA GLU A 323 16.77 7.90 -3.08
C GLU A 323 17.23 9.32 -2.75
N ARG A 324 16.33 10.30 -2.83
CA ARG A 324 16.60 11.67 -2.42
C ARG A 324 16.89 11.77 -0.93
N PHE A 325 16.10 11.13 -0.07
CA PHE A 325 16.34 11.17 1.38
C PHE A 325 17.68 10.54 1.76
N GLN A 326 18.09 9.46 1.09
CA GLN A 326 19.42 8.87 1.30
C GLN A 326 20.55 9.79 0.81
N SER A 327 20.39 10.42 -0.34
CA SER A 327 21.45 11.20 -0.99
C SER A 327 21.60 12.64 -0.48
N GLU A 328 20.50 13.32 -0.17
CA GLU A 328 20.47 14.71 0.27
C GLU A 328 20.49 14.85 1.79
N TYR A 329 19.74 14.01 2.52
CA TYR A 329 19.68 14.04 3.98
C TYR A 329 20.63 13.06 4.66
N GLY A 330 21.29 12.16 3.91
CA GLY A 330 22.27 11.22 4.45
C GLY A 330 21.66 10.06 5.25
N LEU A 331 20.34 9.85 5.13
CA LEU A 331 19.62 8.85 5.91
C LEU A 331 20.00 7.42 5.52
N SER A 332 19.86 6.50 6.48
CA SER A 332 19.94 5.07 6.21
C SER A 332 18.76 4.60 5.34
N ASP A 333 18.94 3.48 4.64
CA ASP A 333 17.87 2.86 3.84
C ASP A 333 16.62 2.54 4.69
N GLU A 334 16.82 2.08 5.93
CA GLU A 334 15.73 1.79 6.86
C GLU A 334 14.95 3.05 7.23
N ALA A 335 15.64 4.13 7.59
CA ALA A 335 15.01 5.40 7.95
C ALA A 335 14.27 6.02 6.75
N ALA A 336 14.93 6.06 5.59
CA ALA A 336 14.32 6.56 4.35
C ALA A 336 13.07 5.75 3.97
N SER A 337 13.11 4.42 4.10
CA SER A 337 11.97 3.54 3.82
C SER A 337 10.78 3.80 4.76
N LYS A 338 11.02 3.94 6.07
CA LYS A 338 9.98 4.30 7.05
C LYS A 338 9.36 5.66 6.77
N LEU A 339 10.19 6.68 6.52
CA LEU A 339 9.75 8.06 6.29
C LEU A 339 9.00 8.23 4.98
N THR A 340 9.20 7.34 4.02
CA THR A 340 8.50 7.33 2.72
C THR A 340 7.41 6.28 2.66
N SER A 341 6.99 5.71 3.80
CA SER A 341 5.91 4.72 3.85
C SER A 341 4.59 5.25 3.30
N THR A 342 4.26 6.51 3.60
CA THR A 342 3.14 7.23 2.97
C THR A 342 3.59 8.63 2.59
N LYS A 343 2.85 9.27 1.68
CA LYS A 343 3.15 10.65 1.25
C LYS A 343 3.08 11.62 2.43
N GLN A 344 2.10 11.45 3.33
CA GLN A 344 1.90 12.32 4.49
C GLN A 344 3.09 12.24 5.45
N VAL A 345 3.62 11.04 5.68
CA VAL A 345 4.82 10.84 6.52
C VAL A 345 6.03 11.53 5.90
N ALA A 346 6.20 11.39 4.59
CA ALA A 346 7.33 11.99 3.90
C ALA A 346 7.24 13.52 3.88
N ASP A 347 6.05 14.08 3.64
CA ASP A 347 5.81 15.53 3.71
C ASP A 347 6.10 16.06 5.11
N PHE A 348 5.55 15.42 6.14
CA PHE A 348 5.74 15.83 7.53
C PHE A 348 7.22 15.80 7.94
N TYR A 349 7.95 14.76 7.54
CA TYR A 349 9.38 14.68 7.80
C TYR A 349 10.14 15.84 7.15
N GLU A 350 9.86 16.16 5.90
CA GLU A 350 10.54 17.28 5.22
C GLU A 350 10.23 18.60 5.90
N ASP A 351 8.97 18.84 6.28
CA ASP A 351 8.57 20.06 6.99
C ASP A 351 9.31 20.21 8.35
N VAL A 352 9.62 19.09 9.03
CA VAL A 352 10.45 19.09 10.26
C VAL A 352 11.93 19.25 9.91
N ALA A 353 12.44 18.57 8.88
CA ALA A 353 13.84 18.63 8.44
C ALA A 353 14.24 19.99 7.85
N GLU A 354 13.27 20.82 7.43
CA GLU A 354 13.51 22.23 7.08
C GLU A 354 13.96 23.08 8.28
N GLN A 355 13.59 22.67 9.50
CA GLN A 355 13.81 23.43 10.73
C GLN A 355 14.95 22.87 11.60
N PHE A 356 15.22 21.57 11.48
CA PHE A 356 16.17 20.86 12.34
C PHE A 356 17.19 20.04 11.54
N ASP A 357 18.18 19.48 12.26
CA ASP A 357 19.10 18.52 11.66
C ASP A 357 18.33 17.31 11.09
N PRO A 358 18.61 16.87 9.84
CA PRO A 358 17.83 15.81 9.20
C PRO A 358 17.86 14.46 9.92
N ASP A 359 18.96 14.12 10.62
CA ASP A 359 19.05 12.87 11.38
C ASP A 359 18.21 12.96 12.67
N LEU A 360 18.22 14.14 13.32
CA LEU A 360 17.36 14.41 14.47
C LEU A 360 15.88 14.35 14.08
N ALA A 361 15.50 15.02 12.99
CA ALA A 361 14.14 14.99 12.45
C ALA A 361 13.73 13.54 12.09
N ALA A 362 14.60 12.77 11.45
CA ALA A 362 14.33 11.39 11.08
C ALA A 362 14.12 10.52 12.32
N THR A 363 14.95 10.68 13.34
CA THR A 363 14.80 9.96 14.62
C THR A 363 13.46 10.27 15.28
N TRP A 364 13.07 11.55 15.31
CA TRP A 364 11.81 11.97 15.95
C TRP A 364 10.58 11.54 15.17
N VAL A 365 10.59 11.66 13.85
CA VAL A 365 9.44 11.27 13.02
C VAL A 365 9.39 9.74 12.87
N ALA A 366 10.44 9.11 12.33
CA ALA A 366 10.42 7.70 11.93
C ALA A 366 10.33 6.72 13.10
N ASP A 367 11.05 6.99 14.20
CA ASP A 367 11.20 6.02 15.29
C ASP A 367 10.38 6.37 16.54
N ASN A 368 10.23 7.66 16.87
CA ASN A 368 9.49 8.09 18.05
C ASN A 368 8.01 8.32 17.73
N LEU A 369 7.69 9.27 16.84
CA LEU A 369 6.30 9.62 16.50
C LEU A 369 5.56 8.45 15.88
N LEU A 370 6.04 7.90 14.75
CA LEU A 370 5.38 6.76 14.10
C LEU A 370 5.30 5.54 15.02
N GLY A 371 6.30 5.33 15.87
CA GLY A 371 6.29 4.26 16.87
C GLY A 371 5.16 4.40 17.90
N GLU A 372 4.96 5.61 18.44
CA GLU A 372 3.90 5.88 19.42
C GLU A 372 2.50 5.96 18.79
N LEU A 373 2.39 6.43 17.54
CA LEU A 373 1.14 6.39 16.75
C LEU A 373 0.70 4.95 16.48
N ASN A 374 1.63 4.10 16.00
CA ASN A 374 1.34 2.69 15.76
C ASN A 374 0.95 1.94 17.05
N TYR A 375 1.51 2.32 18.21
CA TYR A 375 1.10 1.73 19.50
C TYR A 375 -0.35 2.07 19.89
N ARG A 376 -0.89 3.18 19.36
CA ARG A 376 -2.23 3.70 19.65
C ARG A 376 -3.24 3.44 18.53
N ASP A 377 -2.86 2.69 17.50
CA ASP A 377 -3.65 2.52 16.27
C ASP A 377 -4.05 3.86 15.64
N MET A 378 -3.17 4.87 15.73
CA MET A 378 -3.36 6.21 15.14
C MET A 378 -2.54 6.34 13.85
N LEU A 379 -3.05 7.15 12.92
CA LEU A 379 -2.37 7.56 11.70
C LEU A 379 -1.70 8.93 11.90
N LEU A 380 -0.72 9.24 11.07
CA LEU A 380 -0.12 10.57 11.08
C LEU A 380 -1.13 11.68 10.76
N THR A 381 -2.13 11.38 9.93
CA THR A 381 -3.23 12.29 9.61
C THR A 381 -4.06 12.69 10.83
N ASP A 382 -4.08 11.87 11.88
CA ASP A 382 -4.82 12.16 13.12
C ASP A 382 -4.11 13.20 14.00
N VAL A 383 -2.85 13.51 13.70
CA VAL A 383 -2.03 14.49 14.44
C VAL A 383 -1.46 15.57 13.52
N ALA A 384 -1.89 15.62 12.26
CA ALA A 384 -1.37 16.55 11.26
C ALA A 384 -1.69 18.02 11.61
N ASP A 385 -2.81 18.26 12.28
CA ASP A 385 -3.20 19.58 12.80
C ASP A 385 -2.38 20.03 14.02
N ARG A 386 -1.57 19.12 14.59
CA ARG A 386 -0.69 19.36 15.73
C ARG A 386 0.79 19.44 15.33
N PHE A 387 1.05 19.71 14.06
CA PHE A 387 2.40 19.86 13.51
C PHE A 387 3.27 20.83 14.33
N ASP A 388 2.73 21.98 14.71
CA ASP A 388 3.47 23.00 15.49
C ASP A 388 3.89 22.47 16.87
N GLU A 389 3.06 21.64 17.50
CA GLU A 389 3.35 21.06 18.81
C GLU A 389 4.43 19.98 18.71
N VAL A 390 4.38 19.12 17.68
CA VAL A 390 5.43 18.13 17.43
C VAL A 390 6.76 18.84 17.11
N THR A 391 6.72 19.89 16.31
CA THR A 391 7.90 20.72 15.99
C THR A 391 8.47 21.35 17.25
N ARG A 392 7.62 21.88 18.14
CA ARG A 392 8.05 22.44 19.43
C ARG A 392 8.68 21.38 20.34
N LEU A 393 8.16 20.15 20.35
CA LEU A 393 8.79 19.04 21.07
C LEU A 393 10.21 18.75 20.54
N VAL A 394 10.38 18.74 19.22
CA VAL A 394 11.71 18.54 18.60
C VAL A 394 12.64 19.70 18.94
N GLU A 395 12.15 20.93 18.95
CA GLU A 395 12.90 22.13 19.37
C GLU A 395 13.42 22.00 20.80
N LEU A 396 12.56 21.64 21.76
CA LEU A 396 12.95 21.44 23.17
C LEU A 396 14.08 20.42 23.34
N VAL A 397 14.13 19.40 22.47
CA VAL A 397 15.19 18.39 22.47
C VAL A 397 16.45 18.92 21.77
N ALA A 398 16.30 19.62 20.66
CA ALA A 398 17.40 20.22 19.90
C ALA A 398 18.16 21.28 20.70
N GLU A 399 17.43 22.07 21.51
CA GLU A 399 17.97 23.08 22.42
C GLU A 399 18.47 22.50 23.76
N GLU A 400 18.36 21.18 23.92
CA GLU A 400 18.70 20.44 25.15
C GLU A 400 17.93 20.91 26.40
N GLU A 401 16.74 21.49 26.26
CA GLU A 401 15.90 21.90 27.38
C GLU A 401 15.33 20.69 28.13
N ILE A 402 15.11 19.59 27.43
CA ILE A 402 14.68 18.29 27.98
C ILE A 402 15.51 17.14 27.39
N THR A 403 15.58 16.02 28.12
CA THR A 403 16.25 14.82 27.60
C THR A 403 15.39 14.14 26.53
N ALA A 404 16.02 13.53 25.52
CA ALA A 404 15.30 12.78 24.48
C ALA A 404 14.40 11.67 25.06
N LYS A 405 14.82 11.09 26.19
CA LYS A 405 14.02 10.10 26.92
C LYS A 405 12.73 10.71 27.46
N ASN A 406 12.81 11.83 28.19
CA ASN A 406 11.63 12.49 28.76
C ASN A 406 10.70 13.03 27.67
N ALA A 407 11.29 13.59 26.60
CA ALA A 407 10.55 14.04 25.43
C ALA A 407 9.72 12.92 24.79
N ARG A 408 10.28 11.71 24.67
CA ARG A 408 9.56 10.56 24.11
C ARG A 408 8.59 9.93 25.11
N GLU A 409 9.08 9.56 26.28
CA GLU A 409 8.34 8.69 27.22
C GLU A 409 7.24 9.43 27.98
N THR A 410 7.42 10.74 28.20
CA THR A 410 6.47 11.57 28.95
C THR A 410 5.78 12.56 28.04
N VAL A 411 6.54 13.47 27.41
CA VAL A 411 5.95 14.60 26.68
C VAL A 411 5.14 14.13 25.47
N LEU A 412 5.75 13.40 24.53
CA LEU A 412 5.06 12.90 23.34
C LEU A 412 3.85 12.02 23.68
N ARG A 413 3.96 11.17 24.71
CA ARG A 413 2.85 10.31 25.12
C ARG A 413 1.69 11.12 25.69
N SER A 414 1.96 12.04 26.61
CA SER A 414 0.95 12.94 27.16
C SER A 414 0.37 13.88 26.11
N MET A 415 1.16 14.31 25.12
CA MET A 415 0.63 15.05 23.98
C MET A 415 -0.44 14.23 23.27
N LEU A 416 -0.15 12.97 22.95
CA LEU A 416 -1.09 12.08 22.23
C LEU A 416 -2.28 11.65 23.09
N ASP A 417 -2.09 11.43 24.40
CA ASP A 417 -3.11 10.89 25.30
C ASP A 417 -4.03 11.96 25.90
N ASP A 418 -3.47 13.13 26.25
CA ASP A 418 -4.16 14.20 26.99
C ASP A 418 -4.43 15.46 26.14
N GLU A 419 -3.99 15.47 24.87
CA GLU A 419 -4.14 16.61 23.93
C GLU A 419 -3.55 17.93 24.48
N LEU A 420 -2.47 17.83 25.25
CA LEU A 420 -1.74 18.99 25.80
C LEU A 420 -0.54 19.36 24.92
N ASP A 421 -0.15 20.64 24.97
CA ASP A 421 1.06 21.13 24.32
C ASP A 421 2.32 20.73 25.10
N PRO A 422 3.48 20.60 24.42
CA PRO A 422 4.71 20.10 25.05
C PRO A 422 5.23 20.98 26.19
N ASP A 423 5.13 22.31 26.08
CA ASP A 423 5.62 23.24 27.11
C ASP A 423 4.82 23.07 28.42
N THR A 424 3.49 22.97 28.32
CA THR A 424 2.61 22.71 29.47
C THR A 424 2.97 21.40 30.16
N ILE A 425 3.26 20.33 29.41
CA ILE A 425 3.63 19.03 30.01
C ILE A 425 4.99 19.12 30.70
N VAL A 426 5.97 19.76 30.08
CA VAL A 426 7.30 19.96 30.66
C VAL A 426 7.23 20.72 31.99
N GLU A 427 6.40 21.77 32.07
CA GLU A 427 6.19 22.52 33.32
C GLU A 427 5.48 21.69 34.40
N GLN A 428 4.45 20.92 34.04
CA GLN A 428 3.68 20.12 35.01
C GLN A 428 4.51 18.98 35.62
N GLU A 429 5.29 18.30 34.78
CA GLU A 429 6.10 17.15 35.17
C GLU A 429 7.51 17.56 35.66
N GLY A 430 7.87 18.84 35.58
CA GLY A 430 9.14 19.36 36.06
C GLY A 430 10.36 18.81 35.29
N LEU A 431 10.22 18.63 33.98
CA LEU A 431 11.17 17.87 33.15
C LEU A 431 12.35 18.70 32.61
N GLY A 432 12.40 20.00 32.91
CA GLY A 432 13.50 20.86 32.49
C GLY A 432 14.85 20.31 32.95
N LYS A 433 15.87 20.38 32.09
CA LYS A 433 17.20 19.83 32.35
C LYS A 433 17.79 20.38 33.66
N THR A 434 18.05 19.47 34.58
CA THR A 434 18.61 19.77 35.91
C THR A 434 20.06 20.25 35.76
N GLY A 435 20.40 21.36 36.43
CA GLY A 435 21.74 21.95 36.35
C GLY A 435 22.82 21.09 37.01
N GLU A 436 24.10 21.27 36.64
CA GLU A 436 25.21 20.41 37.10
C GLU A 436 25.30 20.30 38.64
N ASP A 437 25.02 21.40 39.36
CA ASP A 437 25.05 21.45 40.82
C ASP A 437 23.95 20.57 41.47
N GLU A 438 22.78 20.51 40.85
CA GLU A 438 21.66 19.69 41.31
C GLU A 438 21.88 18.20 41.00
N VAL A 439 22.50 17.90 39.85
CA VAL A 439 22.92 16.53 39.51
C VAL A 439 23.98 16.03 40.51
N ALA A 440 24.97 16.85 40.84
CA ALA A 440 26.00 16.50 41.82
C ALA A 440 25.42 16.25 43.23
N ALA A 441 24.42 17.05 43.63
CA ALA A 441 23.70 16.82 44.88
C ALA A 441 22.94 15.49 44.87
N ALA A 442 22.21 15.18 43.79
CA ALA A 442 21.48 13.92 43.64
C ALA A 442 22.41 12.70 43.59
N VAL A 443 23.60 12.83 42.98
CA VAL A 443 24.67 11.80 43.00
C VAL A 443 25.14 11.53 44.42
N THR A 444 25.46 12.58 45.18
CA THR A 444 25.91 12.45 46.57
C THR A 444 24.84 11.75 47.42
N GLU A 445 23.58 12.16 47.28
CA GLU A 445 22.46 11.59 48.02
C GLU A 445 22.22 10.11 47.63
N ALA A 446 22.34 9.76 46.35
CA ALA A 446 22.21 8.38 45.90
C ALA A 446 23.33 7.47 46.46
N ILE A 447 24.56 7.98 46.58
CA ILE A 447 25.69 7.26 47.20
C ILE A 447 25.44 7.06 48.70
N GLU A 448 25.00 8.11 49.40
CA GLU A 448 24.74 8.05 50.86
C GLU A 448 23.58 7.09 51.21
N GLU A 449 22.53 7.04 50.39
CA GLU A 449 21.36 6.20 50.63
C GLU A 449 21.56 4.73 50.24
N ASN A 450 22.57 4.42 49.42
CA ASN A 450 22.80 3.07 48.88
C ASN A 450 24.22 2.55 49.18
N PRO A 451 24.62 2.42 50.46
CA PRO A 451 25.98 2.00 50.83
C PRO A 451 26.33 0.59 50.34
N ASP A 452 25.35 -0.32 50.27
CA ASP A 452 25.56 -1.69 49.79
C ASP A 452 26.00 -1.70 48.31
N ALA A 453 25.38 -0.85 47.47
CA ALA A 453 25.74 -0.72 46.06
C ALA A 453 27.14 -0.10 45.88
N VAL A 454 27.58 0.76 46.79
CA VAL A 454 28.94 1.32 46.79
C VAL A 454 29.98 0.24 47.12
N GLU A 455 29.70 -0.62 48.09
CA GLU A 455 30.56 -1.76 48.41
C GLU A 455 30.67 -2.75 47.23
N ASP A 456 29.54 -3.06 46.58
CA ASP A 456 29.49 -3.93 45.40
C ASP A 456 30.29 -3.35 44.21
N PHE A 457 30.23 -2.03 44.00
CA PHE A 457 31.05 -1.35 42.99
C PHE A 457 32.55 -1.51 43.27
N HIS A 458 33.00 -1.30 44.51
CA HIS A 458 34.40 -1.50 44.90
C HIS A 458 34.83 -2.97 44.87
N ALA A 459 33.90 -3.92 44.98
CA ALA A 459 34.14 -5.34 44.81
C ALA A 459 34.27 -5.76 43.32
N GLY A 460 33.98 -4.85 42.38
CA GLY A 460 34.10 -5.06 40.94
C GLY A 460 32.84 -5.61 40.28
N GLU A 461 31.66 -5.43 40.88
CA GLU A 461 30.39 -5.80 40.24
C GLU A 461 29.87 -4.68 39.33
N ASP A 462 30.00 -4.88 38.00
CA ASP A 462 29.60 -3.91 36.98
C ASP A 462 28.12 -3.47 37.05
N GLY A 463 27.24 -4.27 37.67
CA GLY A 463 25.82 -3.97 37.84
C GLY A 463 25.53 -2.85 38.86
N ALA A 464 26.41 -2.64 39.83
CA ALA A 464 26.20 -1.69 40.92
C ALA A 464 26.20 -0.23 40.45
N LEU A 465 27.05 0.10 39.48
CA LEU A 465 27.09 1.43 38.87
C LEU A 465 25.78 1.74 38.13
N ASN A 466 25.25 0.78 37.37
CA ASN A 466 23.98 0.94 36.65
C ASN A 466 22.80 1.13 37.60
N PHE A 467 22.82 0.46 38.75
CA PHE A 467 21.83 0.66 39.80
C PHE A 467 21.88 2.09 40.37
N LEU A 468 23.06 2.59 40.71
CA LEU A 468 23.25 3.96 41.22
C LEU A 468 22.86 5.02 40.18
N VAL A 469 23.18 4.81 38.89
CA VAL A 469 22.66 5.65 37.80
C VAL A 469 21.13 5.66 37.82
N GLY A 470 20.50 4.50 37.98
CA GLY A 470 19.04 4.40 38.12
C GLY A 470 18.47 5.18 39.31
N GLN A 471 19.14 5.18 40.46
CA GLN A 471 18.73 5.93 41.65
C GLN A 471 18.83 7.46 41.43
N VAL A 472 19.92 7.93 40.81
CA VAL A 472 20.08 9.36 40.47
C VAL A 472 19.03 9.80 39.45
N MET A 473 18.78 8.97 38.42
CA MET A 473 17.72 9.23 37.43
C MET A 473 16.34 9.27 38.09
N GLN A 474 16.07 8.41 39.08
CA GLN A 474 14.80 8.42 39.80
C GLN A 474 14.63 9.68 40.66
N LYS A 475 15.68 10.13 41.35
CA LYS A 475 15.66 11.36 42.15
C LYS A 475 15.49 12.64 41.31
N THR A 476 16.05 12.64 40.10
CA THR A 476 15.96 13.76 39.16
C THR A 476 14.73 13.66 38.25
N GLY A 477 13.86 12.66 38.40
CA GLY A 477 12.71 12.50 37.47
C GLY A 477 13.14 12.29 36.01
N GLY A 478 14.35 11.79 35.79
CA GLY A 478 14.92 11.56 34.46
C GLY A 478 15.44 12.81 33.74
N SER A 479 15.45 13.98 34.38
CA SER A 479 15.92 15.24 33.79
C SER A 479 17.45 15.35 33.69
N ALA A 480 18.20 14.52 34.43
CA ALA A 480 19.66 14.48 34.37
C ALA A 480 20.17 13.73 33.13
N ASP A 481 21.28 14.19 32.55
CA ASP A 481 21.92 13.48 31.44
C ASP A 481 22.59 12.18 31.95
N PRO A 482 22.25 10.99 31.40
CA PRO A 482 22.82 9.73 31.86
C PRO A 482 24.34 9.65 31.72
N GLY A 483 24.91 10.28 30.69
CA GLY A 483 26.36 10.33 30.47
C GLY A 483 27.06 11.12 31.56
N GLN A 484 26.54 12.31 31.87
CA GLN A 484 27.01 13.17 32.96
C GLN A 484 26.88 12.50 34.33
N VAL A 485 25.73 11.87 34.62
CA VAL A 485 25.51 11.12 35.87
C VAL A 485 26.53 9.99 36.01
N ASN A 486 26.77 9.22 34.95
CA ASN A 486 27.75 8.14 34.95
C ASN A 486 29.17 8.65 35.20
N GLN A 487 29.53 9.77 34.58
CA GLN A 487 30.82 10.42 34.78
C GLN A 487 31.00 10.89 36.23
N LEU A 488 30.02 11.60 36.79
CA LEU A 488 30.08 12.09 38.18
C LEU A 488 30.12 10.95 39.20
N LEU A 489 29.33 9.90 39.00
CA LEU A 489 29.37 8.71 39.86
C LEU A 489 30.74 8.03 39.83
N ARG A 490 31.38 7.93 38.66
CA ARG A 490 32.74 7.38 38.56
C ARG A 490 33.77 8.26 39.25
N ASP A 491 33.66 9.58 39.09
CA ASP A 491 34.60 10.52 39.69
C ASP A 491 34.51 10.54 41.22
N GLU A 492 33.31 10.34 41.79
CA GLU A 492 33.10 10.33 43.25
C GLU A 492 33.39 8.96 43.91
N LEU A 493 33.23 7.87 43.15
CA LEU A 493 33.46 6.49 43.62
C LEU A 493 34.88 5.96 43.35
N THR A 494 35.73 6.71 42.64
CA THR A 494 37.14 6.34 42.36
C THR A 494 38.09 7.14 43.24
#